data_AF-A0A9Q3C479-F1
#
_entry.id   AF-A0A9Q3C479-F1
#
_cell.length_a   1.000
_cell.length_b   1.000
_cell.length_c   1.000
_cell.angle_alpha   90.00
_cell.angle_beta   90.00
_cell.angle_gamma   90.00
#
_symmetry.space_group_name_H-M   'P 1'
#
loop_
_entity.id
_entity.type
_entity.pdbx_description
1 polymer ?
#
loop_
_entity_poly.entity_id
_entity_poly.type
_entity_poly.pdbx_seq_one_letter_code
_entity_poly.pdbx_strand_id
1 'polypeptide(L)'
;MLRRVPYPESLETRKEIWKPINELLEMDVISKKGHNEIVEITTPVLITWNDGKSRFCGDFRALNNYTKAERYPIPRIPHAQTNWQKQNK
;
A
#
# COMPACT_ATOMS: atom_id res chain seq x y z
N MET A 1 -4.95 -5.89 16.87
CA MET A 1 -6.34 -5.76 16.39
C MET A 1 -6.32 -5.38 14.92
N LEU A 2 -7.09 -6.06 14.07
CA LEU A 2 -7.12 -5.85 12.61
C LEU A 2 -8.07 -4.73 12.16
N ARG A 3 -9.02 -4.33 13.01
CA ARG A 3 -9.76 -3.08 12.85
C ARG A 3 -8.96 -1.95 13.49
N ARG A 4 -8.45 -1.05 12.65
CA ARG A 4 -7.75 0.16 13.06
C ARG A 4 -8.52 1.39 12.61
N VAL A 5 -8.60 2.39 13.48
CA VAL A 5 -9.14 3.71 13.14
C VAL A 5 -8.12 4.51 12.30
N PRO A 6 -8.58 5.44 11.46
CA PRO A 6 -7.71 6.41 10.81
C PRO A 6 -6.88 7.20 11.82
N TYR A 7 -5.66 7.56 11.45
CA TYR A 7 -4.85 8.46 12.29
C TYR A 7 -5.44 9.88 12.28
N PRO A 8 -5.31 10.64 13.38
CA PRO A 8 -5.63 12.06 13.38
C PRO A 8 -4.69 12.79 12.41
N GLU A 9 -5.27 13.55 11.47
CA GLU A 9 -4.51 14.24 10.42
C GLU A 9 -4.95 15.70 10.28
N SER A 10 -4.01 16.55 9.88
CA SER A 10 -4.26 17.96 9.58
C SER A 10 -5.16 18.12 8.35
N LEU A 11 -5.75 19.31 8.18
CA LEU A 11 -6.57 19.60 6.99
C LEU A 11 -5.76 19.51 5.70
N GLU A 12 -4.49 19.92 5.72
CA GLU A 12 -3.59 19.84 4.57
C GLU A 12 -3.29 18.39 4.22
N THR A 13 -2.93 17.56 5.20
CA THR A 13 -2.68 16.13 4.97
C THR A 13 -3.93 15.43 4.45
N ARG A 14 -5.11 15.75 4.98
CA ARG A 14 -6.37 15.19 4.46
C ARG A 14 -6.59 15.54 2.99
N LYS A 15 -6.27 16.77 2.55
CA LYS A 15 -6.36 17.14 1.13
C LYS A 15 -5.39 16.31 0.28
N GLU A 16 -4.16 16.11 0.75
CA GLU A 16 -3.18 15.25 0.06
C GLU A 16 -3.58 13.78 0.04
N ILE A 17 -4.31 13.30 1.05
CA ILE A 17 -4.89 11.94 1.08
C ILE A 17 -6.00 11.80 0.02
N TRP A 18 -6.83 12.82 -0.17
CA TRP A 18 -7.98 12.73 -1.07
C TRP A 18 -7.59 12.71 -2.56
N LYS A 19 -6.49 13.36 -2.95
CA LYS A 19 -5.99 13.32 -4.34
C LYS A 19 -5.80 11.89 -4.87
N PRO A 20 -4.94 11.04 -4.27
CA PRO A 20 -4.73 9.67 -4.72
C PRO A 20 -5.96 8.79 -4.51
N ILE A 21 -6.81 9.05 -3.50
CA ILE A 21 -8.06 8.30 -3.35
C ILE A 21 -8.98 8.51 -4.56
N ASN A 22 -9.12 9.75 -5.04
CA ASN A 22 -9.96 10.04 -6.20
C ASN A 22 -9.37 9.41 -7.47
N GLU A 23 -8.06 9.53 -7.69
CA GLU A 23 -7.37 8.87 -8.81
C GLU A 23 -7.61 7.35 -8.80
N LEU A 24 -7.46 6.70 -7.64
CA LEU A 24 -7.68 5.26 -7.52
C LEU A 24 -9.15 4.84 -7.70
N LEU A 25 -10.10 5.71 -7.33
CA LEU A 25 -11.53 5.50 -7.60
C LEU A 25 -11.82 5.63 -9.10
N GLU A 26 -11.23 6.62 -9.78
CA GLU A 26 -11.36 6.80 -11.23
C GLU A 26 -10.74 5.64 -12.02
N MET A 27 -9.64 5.07 -11.53
CA MET A 27 -8.98 3.90 -12.11
C MET A 27 -9.68 2.57 -11.76
N ASP A 28 -10.77 2.59 -10.99
CA ASP A 28 -11.48 1.40 -10.49
C ASP A 28 -10.57 0.41 -9.73
N VAL A 29 -9.50 0.92 -9.10
CA VAL A 29 -8.57 0.14 -8.28
C VAL A 29 -9.13 -0.07 -6.87
N ILE A 30 -9.89 0.90 -6.38
CA ILE A 30 -10.57 0.85 -5.08
C ILE A 30 -12.05 1.21 -5.23
N SER A 31 -12.87 0.77 -4.28
CA SER A 31 -14.30 1.07 -4.25
C SER A 31 -14.76 1.45 -2.85
N LYS A 32 -15.81 2.29 -2.77
CA LYS A 32 -16.45 2.64 -1.50
C LYS A 32 -17.25 1.44 -0.99
N LYS A 33 -17.03 1.06 0.26
CA LYS A 33 -17.82 0.03 0.94
C LYS A 33 -19.11 0.63 1.50
N GLY A 34 -20.24 -0.07 1.30
CA GLY A 34 -21.55 0.37 1.75
C GLY A 34 -21.69 0.31 3.27
N HIS A 35 -22.61 1.13 3.82
CA HIS A 35 -22.88 1.22 5.26
C HIS A 35 -23.33 -0.12 5.88
N ASN A 36 -23.95 -1.00 5.09
CA ASN A 36 -24.44 -2.31 5.52
C ASN A 36 -23.45 -3.45 5.30
N GLU A 37 -22.26 -3.18 4.73
CA GLU A 37 -21.24 -4.20 4.55
C GLU A 37 -20.41 -4.36 5.83
N ILE A 38 -20.27 -5.60 6.29
CA ILE A 38 -19.43 -5.92 7.44
C ILE A 38 -17.96 -5.85 7.00
N VAL A 39 -17.21 -4.90 7.56
CA VAL A 39 -15.77 -4.77 7.31
C VAL A 39 -14.99 -5.30 8.51
N GLU A 40 -14.39 -6.49 8.39
CA GLU A 40 -13.64 -7.13 9.49
C GLU A 40 -12.23 -6.56 9.68
N ILE A 41 -11.64 -6.01 8.62
CA ILE A 41 -10.25 -5.55 8.59
C ILE A 41 -10.22 -4.12 8.05
N THR A 42 -9.52 -3.23 8.74
CA THR A 42 -9.29 -1.86 8.27
C THR A 42 -7.83 -1.46 8.44
N THR A 43 -7.27 -0.88 7.39
CA THR A 43 -5.91 -0.36 7.37
C THR A 43 -5.95 1.15 7.19
N PRO A 44 -5.40 1.94 8.13
CA PRO A 44 -5.34 3.38 7.97
C PRO A 44 -4.33 3.74 6.88
N VAL A 45 -4.59 4.86 6.22
CA VAL A 45 -3.69 5.45 5.22
C VAL A 45 -3.04 6.68 5.82
N LEU A 46 -1.81 6.98 5.39
CA LEU A 46 -1.05 8.15 5.78
C LEU A 46 -0.29 8.72 4.59
N ILE A 47 0.12 9.98 4.71
CA ILE A 47 1.02 10.62 3.76
C ILE A 47 2.42 10.66 4.36
N THR A 48 3.39 10.14 3.62
CA THR A 48 4.81 10.31 3.93
C THR A 48 5.42 11.32 2.97
N TRP A 49 6.15 12.29 3.52
CA TRP A 49 6.84 13.31 2.72
C TRP A 49 8.29 12.90 2.55
N ASN A 50 8.75 12.82 1.31
CA ASN A 50 10.16 12.61 1.00
C ASN A 50 10.55 13.37 -0.27
N ASP A 51 11.69 14.05 -0.25
CA ASP A 51 12.24 14.82 -1.38
C ASP A 51 11.24 15.81 -2.00
N GLY A 52 10.47 16.49 -1.16
CA GLY A 52 9.45 17.46 -1.59
C GLY A 52 8.19 16.83 -2.24
N LYS A 53 8.09 15.50 -2.25
CA LYS A 53 6.93 14.76 -2.78
C LYS A 53 6.18 14.05 -1.66
N SER A 54 4.86 14.08 -1.73
CA SER A 54 3.98 13.28 -0.88
C SER A 54 3.83 11.87 -1.45
N ARG A 55 3.74 10.88 -0.58
CA ARG A 55 3.48 9.48 -0.92
C ARG A 55 2.32 8.95 -0.10
N PHE A 56 1.33 8.42 -0.78
CA PHE A 56 0.18 7.75 -0.18
C PHE A 56 0.57 6.33 0.26
N CYS A 57 0.43 6.02 1.55
CA CYS A 57 0.90 4.76 2.13
C CYS A 57 -0.18 4.15 3.04
N GLY A 58 -0.55 2.89 2.79
CA GLY A 58 -1.36 2.11 3.71
C GLY A 58 -0.52 1.44 4.81
N ASP A 59 -0.96 1.54 6.07
CA ASP A 59 -0.29 0.89 7.20
C ASP A 59 -0.71 -0.59 7.33
N PHE A 60 -0.14 -1.44 6.49
CA PHE A 60 -0.45 -2.88 6.47
C PHE A 60 0.32 -3.69 7.52
N ARG A 61 1.05 -3.07 8.46
CA ARG A 61 1.89 -3.81 9.41
C ARG A 61 1.10 -4.83 10.23
N ALA A 62 -0.09 -4.45 10.70
CA ALA A 62 -0.96 -5.36 11.45
C ALA A 62 -1.48 -6.53 10.58
N LEU A 63 -1.82 -6.25 9.32
CA LEU A 63 -2.27 -7.26 8.37
C LEU A 63 -1.13 -8.22 7.98
N ASN A 64 0.06 -7.69 7.75
CA ASN A 64 1.26 -8.46 7.40
C ASN A 64 1.67 -9.43 8.52
N ASN A 65 1.49 -9.04 9.79
CA ASN A 65 1.76 -9.92 10.93
C ASN A 65 0.67 -11.00 11.12
N TYR A 66 -0.54 -10.75 10.65
CA TYR A 66 -1.66 -11.71 10.73
C TYR A 66 -1.64 -12.73 9.59
N THR A 67 -1.21 -12.32 8.41
CA THR A 67 -1.18 -13.16 7.21
C THR A 67 0.05 -14.07 7.17
N LYS A 68 -0.10 -15.25 6.57
CA LYS A 68 1.03 -16.15 6.32
C LYS A 68 1.78 -15.68 5.09
N ALA A 69 3.06 -15.32 5.24
CA ALA A 69 3.89 -14.91 4.12
C ALA A 69 4.14 -16.07 3.15
N GLU A 70 3.69 -15.91 1.90
CA GLU A 70 4.05 -16.80 0.79
C GLU A 70 5.37 -16.31 0.19
N ARG A 71 6.41 -17.13 0.30
CA ARG A 71 7.77 -16.78 -0.16
C ARG A 71 8.02 -17.35 -1.54
N TYR A 72 7.65 -16.61 -2.58
CA TYR A 72 8.09 -16.92 -3.93
C TYR A 72 9.59 -16.59 -4.07
N PRO A 73 10.43 -17.48 -4.62
CA PRO A 73 11.87 -17.25 -4.70
C PRO A 73 12.18 -16.18 -5.75
N ILE A 74 12.36 -14.94 -5.30
CA ILE A 74 12.85 -13.85 -6.15
C ILE A 74 14.40 -13.87 -6.09
N PRO A 75 15.09 -14.05 -7.23
CA PRO A 75 16.55 -14.05 -7.23
C PRO A 75 17.09 -12.69 -6.80
N ARG A 76 18.16 -12.69 -6.00
CA ARG A 76 18.87 -11.45 -5.67
C ARG A 76 19.52 -10.88 -6.94
N ILE A 77 19.74 -9.56 -6.95
CA ILE A 77 20.32 -8.83 -8.09
C ILE A 77 21.57 -9.52 -8.69
N PRO A 78 22.57 -9.97 -7.90
CA PRO A 78 23.76 -10.62 -8.48
C PRO A 78 23.45 -11.93 -9.22
N HIS A 79 22.48 -12.70 -8.71
CA HIS A 79 22.06 -13.96 -9.33
C HIS A 79 21.32 -13.70 -10.65
N ALA A 80 20.45 -12.67 -10.69
CA ALA A 80 19.74 -12.28 -11.90
C ALA A 80 20.70 -11.81 -13.01
N GLN A 81 21.70 -11.00 -12.67
CA GLN A 81 22.71 -10.50 -13.63
C GLN A 81 23.55 -11.63 -14.23
N THR A 82 23.97 -12.59 -13.39
CA THR A 82 24.73 -13.77 -13.85
C THR A 82 23.93 -14.59 -14.86
N ASN A 83 22.62 -14.75 -14.63
CA ASN A 83 21.75 -15.50 -15.53
C ASN A 83 21.51 -14.76 -16.86
N TRP A 84 21.34 -13.43 -16.81
CA TRP A 84 21.18 -12.61 -18.01
C TRP A 84 22.42 -12.66 -18.92
N GLN A 85 23.63 -12.56 -18.35
CA GLN A 85 24.87 -12.65 -19.12
C GLN A 85 25.07 -14.04 -19.77
N LYS A 86 24.59 -15.10 -19.15
CA LYS A 86 24.64 -16.47 -19.70
C LYS A 86 23.65 -16.68 -20.85
N GLN A 87 22.52 -15.98 -20.85
CA GLN A 87 21.49 -16.11 -21.90
C GLN A 87 21.81 -15.30 -23.17
N ASN A 88 22.61 -14.23 -23.05
CA ASN A 88 22.94 -13.32 -24.16
C ASN A 88 24.36 -13.57 -24.73
N LYS A 89 24.84 -14.81 -24.61
CA LYS A 89 26.14 -15.27 -25.10
C LYS A 89 25.93 -16.51 -25.95
#